data_AF-A0A4Q0LW69-F1
#
_entry.id   AF-A0A4Q0LW69-F1
#
_cell.length_a   1.000
_cell.length_b   1.000
_cell.length_c   1.000
_cell.angle_alpha   90.00
_cell.angle_beta   90.00
_cell.angle_gamma   90.00
#
_symmetry.space_group_name_H-M   'P 1'
#
loop_
_entity.id
_entity.type
_entity.pdbx_description
1 polymer ?
#
loop_
_entity_poly.entity_id
_entity_poly.type
_entity_poly.pdbx_seq_one_letter_code
_entity_poly.pdbx_strand_id
1 'polypeptide(L)'
;MSKEEYEREYGRTKLDHVLSHMTKAFGKFLEFLAILFLPFGIVEQVCIYGTTHSNQIISLLLVLLILFTALGVRAVNKLRK
;
A
#
# COMPACT_ATOMS: atom_id res chain seq x y z
N MET A 1 -30.20 -5.62 5.92
CA MET A 1 -29.90 -4.19 6.13
C MET A 1 -31.21 -3.50 6.48
N SER A 2 -31.32 -2.91 7.67
CA SER A 2 -32.55 -2.22 8.08
C SER A 2 -32.66 -0.86 7.38
N LYS A 3 -33.88 -0.32 7.26
CA LYS A 3 -34.14 0.97 6.58
C LYS A 3 -33.38 2.13 7.26
N GLU A 4 -33.25 2.08 8.58
CA GLU A 4 -32.50 3.06 9.37
C GLU A 4 -30.99 2.95 9.18
N GLU A 5 -30.50 1.74 8.92
CA GLU A 5 -29.09 1.45 8.64
C GLU A 5 -28.70 1.99 7.26
N TYR A 6 -29.59 1.84 6.28
CA TYR A 6 -29.43 2.35 4.93
C TYR A 6 -29.45 3.89 4.87
N GLU A 7 -30.37 4.53 5.60
CA GLU A 7 -30.44 6.00 5.69
C GLU A 7 -29.23 6.60 6.43
N ARG A 8 -28.64 5.90 7.40
CA ARG A 8 -27.38 6.33 8.03
C ARG A 8 -26.19 6.26 7.08
N GLU A 9 -26.15 5.24 6.22
CA GLU A 9 -24.95 4.97 5.41
C GLU A 9 -24.94 5.73 4.08
N TYR A 10 -26.12 6.02 3.52
CA TYR A 10 -26.25 6.70 2.23
C TYR A 10 -27.08 7.99 2.28
N GLY A 11 -27.58 8.37 3.46
CA GLY A 11 -28.42 9.56 3.63
C GLY A 11 -29.86 9.35 3.14
N ARG A 12 -30.73 10.30 3.52
CA ARG A 12 -32.18 10.25 3.23
C ARG A 12 -32.52 10.66 1.81
N THR A 13 -31.67 11.45 1.16
CA THR A 13 -31.97 12.05 -0.13
C THR A 13 -31.23 11.32 -1.26
N LYS A 14 -31.77 11.39 -2.49
CA LYS A 14 -31.09 10.83 -3.67
C LYS A 14 -29.71 11.47 -3.91
N LEU A 15 -29.56 12.74 -3.53
CA LEU A 15 -28.29 13.46 -3.62
C LEU A 15 -27.26 12.92 -2.63
N ASP A 16 -27.65 12.68 -1.37
CA ASP A 16 -26.77 12.05 -0.37
C ASP A 16 -26.32 10.66 -0.81
N HIS A 17 -27.21 9.91 -1.47
CA HIS A 17 -26.89 8.56 -1.95
C HIS A 17 -25.77 8.59 -3.00
N VAL A 18 -25.85 9.54 -3.94
CA VAL A 18 -24.84 9.73 -4.99
C VAL A 18 -23.53 10.26 -4.38
N LEU A 19 -23.61 11.22 -3.46
CA LEU A 19 -22.44 11.77 -2.76
C LEU A 19 -21.72 10.72 -1.92
N SER A 20 -22.46 9.90 -1.17
CA SER A 20 -21.89 8.81 -0.37
C SER A 20 -21.22 7.76 -1.27
N HIS A 21 -21.82 7.43 -2.42
CA HIS A 21 -21.21 6.52 -3.39
C HIS A 21 -19.93 7.09 -4.02
N MET A 22 -19.95 8.37 -4.42
CA MET A 22 -18.74 9.05 -4.93
C MET A 22 -17.65 9.14 -3.87
N THR A 23 -18.01 9.40 -2.61
CA THR A 23 -17.04 9.48 -1.50
C THR A 23 -16.39 8.12 -1.23
N LYS A 24 -17.19 7.04 -1.24
CA LYS A 24 -16.66 5.67 -1.12
C LYS A 24 -15.75 5.31 -2.29
N ALA A 25 -16.14 5.66 -3.52
CA ALA A 25 -15.33 5.42 -4.71
C ALA A 25 -14.01 6.22 -4.69
N PHE A 26 -14.07 7.49 -4.28
CA PHE A 26 -12.90 8.34 -4.14
C PHE A 26 -11.96 7.84 -3.03
N GLY A 27 -12.50 7.40 -1.90
CA GLY A 27 -11.71 6.78 -0.84
C GLY A 27 -10.96 5.54 -1.32
N LYS A 28 -11.63 4.68 -2.12
CA LYS A 28 -10.98 3.51 -2.74
C LYS A 28 -9.93 3.89 -3.77
N PHE A 29 -10.16 4.94 -4.54
CA PHE A 29 -9.17 5.47 -5.47
C PHE A 29 -7.93 6.00 -4.72
N LEU A 30 -8.12 6.77 -3.65
CA LEU A 30 -7.01 7.24 -2.81
C LEU A 30 -6.26 6.09 -2.14
N GLU A 31 -6.95 5.06 -1.65
CA GLU A 31 -6.34 3.86 -1.09
C GLU A 31 -5.45 3.17 -2.13
N PHE A 32 -5.93 3.03 -3.37
CA PHE A 32 -5.14 2.50 -4.47
C PHE A 32 -3.92 3.36 -4.79
N LEU A 33 -4.10 4.69 -4.86
CA LEU A 33 -2.99 5.61 -5.08
C LEU A 33 -1.97 5.52 -3.93
N ALA A 34 -2.40 5.37 -2.68
CA ALA A 34 -1.48 5.23 -1.55
C ALA A 34 -0.68 3.91 -1.64
N ILE A 35 -1.34 2.79 -1.94
CA ILE A 35 -0.67 1.49 -2.12
C ILE A 35 0.34 1.56 -3.28
N LEU A 36 -0.02 2.25 -4.36
CA LEU A 36 0.84 2.39 -5.52
C LEU A 36 1.97 3.39 -5.26
N PHE A 37 1.70 4.63 -4.87
CA PHE A 37 2.72 5.69 -4.81
C PHE A 37 3.64 5.61 -3.59
N LEU A 38 3.20 5.03 -2.47
CA LEU A 38 4.04 4.89 -1.27
C LEU A 38 5.34 4.10 -1.54
N PRO A 39 5.31 2.89 -2.14
CA PRO A 39 6.54 2.17 -2.45
C PRO A 39 7.38 2.88 -3.53
N PHE A 40 6.75 3.51 -4.51
CA PHE A 40 7.49 4.27 -5.53
C PHE A 40 8.23 5.47 -4.93
N GLY A 41 7.61 6.21 -4.00
CA GLY A 41 8.25 7.32 -3.30
C GLY A 41 9.42 6.86 -2.42
N ILE A 42 9.29 5.70 -1.77
CA ILE A 42 10.42 5.10 -1.02
C ILE A 42 11.58 4.78 -1.98
N VAL A 43 11.29 4.15 -3.12
CA VAL A 43 12.33 3.80 -4.11
C VAL A 43 13.01 5.06 -4.65
N GLU A 44 12.26 6.09 -5.02
CA GLU A 44 12.80 7.35 -5.52
C GLU A 44 13.71 8.03 -4.48
N GLN A 45 13.28 8.07 -3.22
CA GLN A 45 14.07 8.68 -2.15
C GLN A 45 15.36 7.88 -1.88
N VAL A 46 15.30 6.56 -1.95
CA VAL A 46 16.47 5.69 -1.89
C VAL A 46 17.40 5.97 -3.08
N CYS A 47 16.88 6.10 -4.30
CA CYS A 47 17.69 6.43 -5.47
C CYS A 47 18.40 7.79 -5.34
N ILE A 48 17.67 8.84 -4.92
CA ILE A 48 18.24 10.19 -4.70
C ILE A 48 19.29 10.18 -3.59
N TYR A 49 19.04 9.47 -2.49
CA TYR A 49 20.04 9.36 -1.43
C TYR A 49 21.27 8.57 -1.91
N GLY A 50 21.06 7.58 -2.79
CA GLY A 50 22.10 6.72 -3.34
C GLY A 50 23.01 7.41 -4.35
N THR A 51 22.52 8.42 -5.06
CA THR A 51 23.39 9.25 -5.93
C THR A 51 24.41 10.04 -5.12
N THR A 52 24.09 10.39 -3.88
CA THR A 52 24.96 11.19 -3.00
C THR A 52 25.79 10.30 -2.06
N HIS A 53 25.27 9.15 -1.63
CA HIS A 53 25.89 8.23 -0.66
C HIS A 53 25.84 6.77 -1.12
N SER A 54 26.37 6.51 -2.32
CA SER A 54 26.29 5.20 -3.00
C SER A 54 26.80 4.03 -2.14
N ASN A 55 27.92 4.19 -1.45
CA ASN A 55 28.52 3.15 -0.61
C ASN A 55 27.60 2.69 0.53
N GLN A 56 26.81 3.59 1.11
CA GLN A 56 25.91 3.26 2.22
C GLN A 56 24.68 2.50 1.71
N ILE A 57 24.13 2.90 0.56
CA ILE A 57 22.96 2.24 -0.03
C ILE A 57 23.31 0.85 -0.53
N ILE A 58 24.46 0.67 -1.19
CA ILE A 58 24.90 -0.64 -1.68
C ILE A 58 25.05 -1.61 -0.50
N SER A 59 25.65 -1.16 0.60
CA SER A 59 25.77 -1.95 1.82
C SER A 59 24.40 -2.35 2.39
N LEU A 60 23.47 -1.38 2.45
CA LEU A 60 22.11 -1.61 2.95
C LEU A 60 21.30 -2.57 2.07
N LEU A 61 21.39 -2.44 0.74
CA LEU A 61 20.78 -3.34 -0.24
C LEU A 61 21.33 -4.77 -0.12
N LEU A 62 22.64 -4.92 0.09
CA LEU A 62 23.28 -6.22 0.29
C LEU A 62 22.74 -6.92 1.55
N VAL A 63 22.60 -6.19 2.66
CA VAL A 63 22.04 -6.74 3.90
C VAL A 63 20.58 -7.16 3.71
N LEU A 64 19.77 -6.32 3.05
CA LEU A 64 18.38 -6.65 2.71
C LEU A 64 18.27 -7.90 1.83
N LEU A 65 19.13 -8.04 0.83
CA LEU A 65 19.17 -9.21 -0.05
C LEU A 65 19.46 -10.50 0.75
N ILE A 66 20.42 -10.45 1.68
CA ILE A 66 20.75 -11.59 2.54
C ILE A 66 19.55 -11.99 3.40
N LEU A 67 18.87 -11.00 4.01
CA LEU A 67 17.67 -11.24 4.82
C LEU A 67 16.54 -11.85 3.99
N PHE A 68 16.26 -11.30 2.80
CA PHE A 68 15.23 -11.83 1.91
C PHE A 68 15.55 -13.24 1.42
N THR A 69 16.82 -13.54 1.15
CA THR A 69 17.24 -14.88 0.73
C THR A 69 17.02 -15.89 1.87
N ALA A 70 17.39 -15.53 3.11
CA ALA A 70 17.14 -16.38 4.28
C ALA A 70 15.65 -16.61 4.54
N LEU A 71 14.83 -15.56 4.43
CA LEU A 71 13.38 -15.66 4.57
C LEU A 71 12.75 -16.48 3.44
N GLY A 72 13.22 -16.30 2.21
CA GLY A 72 12.77 -17.06 1.03
C GLY A 72 13.07 -18.55 1.17
N VAL A 73 14.29 -18.91 1.57
CA VAL A 73 14.66 -20.31 1.85
C VAL A 73 13.78 -20.91 2.95
N ARG A 74 13.52 -20.15 4.02
CA ARG A 74 12.62 -20.59 5.10
C ARG A 74 11.17 -20.79 4.61
N ALA A 75 10.66 -19.89 3.78
CA ALA A 75 9.32 -19.98 3.21
C ALA A 75 9.19 -21.20 2.28
N VAL A 76 10.17 -21.42 1.39
CA VAL A 76 10.21 -22.59 0.50
C VAL A 76 10.27 -23.89 1.30
N ASN A 77 11.12 -23.96 2.32
CA ASN A 77 11.21 -25.13 3.20
C ASN A 77 9.91 -25.38 3.98
N LYS A 78 9.17 -24.33 4.34
CA LYS A 78 7.85 -24.44 4.96
C LYS A 78 6.78 -24.94 3.99
N LEU A 79 6.85 -24.57 2.71
CA LEU A 79 5.92 -25.01 1.67
C LEU A 79 6.18 -26.44 1.17
N ARG A 80 7.41 -26.95 1.35
CA ARG A 80 7.80 -28.32 0.96
C ARG A 80 7.42 -29.37 2.01
N LYS A 81 7.13 -28.97 3.25
CA LYS A 81 6.60 -29.83 4.33
C LYS A 81 5.10 -29.77 4.38
#